data_AF-A0A1G8Q088-F1
#
_entry.id   AF-A0A1G8Q088-F1
#
_cell.length_a   1.000
_cell.length_b   1.000
_cell.length_c   1.000
_cell.angle_alpha   90.00
_cell.angle_beta   90.00
_cell.angle_gamma   90.00
#
_symmetry.space_group_name_H-M   'P 1'
#
loop_
_entity.id
_entity.type
_entity.pdbx_description
1 polymer ?
#
loop_
_entity_poly.entity_id
_entity_poly.type
_entity_poly.pdbx_seq_one_letter_code
_entity_poly.pdbx_strand_id
1 'polypeptide(L)'
;MQVDDIVNYLRGVGIQDEIFFFPTTKLDIGILKGEIERLIDEAVIPPKKIANIYSAEELHTSERRLVEGKELLHLLDEEHFRVHTFEKLEKLIEQIVIEPGSKYSVPEDETLADIDRRAIIHALAVLFPFAVRAQLVTPYKAGKISLQEIVELVDLPLEHVQAVMDDRWEHAHKLMIRPQRSAGPERVAIMSDAGHQVAIASVPIGQDPKRYAEELSRRMAKSKSGT
;
A
#
# COMPACT_ATOMS: atom_id res chain seq x y z
N MET A 1 -13.90 -8.68 -5.60
CA MET A 1 -12.97 -8.17 -6.62
C MET A 1 -11.87 -7.47 -5.80
N GLN A 2 -10.64 -7.98 -5.93
CA GLN A 2 -9.71 -8.10 -4.79
C GLN A 2 -8.74 -6.93 -4.62
N VAL A 3 -8.69 -5.96 -5.53
CA VAL A 3 -7.79 -4.78 -5.49
C VAL A 3 -8.42 -3.51 -6.07
N ASP A 4 -9.75 -3.46 -6.19
CA ASP A 4 -10.43 -2.36 -6.90
C ASP A 4 -10.35 -1.04 -6.18
N ASP A 5 -10.24 -1.08 -4.86
CA ASP A 5 -9.98 0.09 -4.03
C ASP A 5 -8.68 0.79 -4.46
N ILE A 6 -7.63 0.01 -4.77
CA ILE A 6 -6.35 0.52 -5.25
C ILE A 6 -6.49 1.04 -6.69
N VAL A 7 -7.16 0.29 -7.57
CA VAL A 7 -7.41 0.72 -8.95
C VAL A 7 -8.18 2.04 -8.98
N ASN A 8 -9.27 2.15 -8.22
CA ASN A 8 -10.09 3.36 -8.12
C ASN A 8 -9.27 4.54 -7.59
N TYR A 9 -8.38 4.30 -6.62
CA TYR A 9 -7.44 5.31 -6.20
C TYR A 9 -6.54 5.79 -7.34
N LEU A 10 -5.89 4.86 -8.05
CA LEU A 10 -4.99 5.20 -9.14
C LEU A 10 -5.71 6.02 -10.23
N ARG A 11 -6.98 5.69 -10.52
CA ARG A 11 -7.83 6.53 -11.38
C ARG A 11 -8.01 7.94 -10.82
N GLY A 12 -8.29 8.06 -9.53
CA GLY A 12 -8.47 9.34 -8.84
C GLY A 12 -7.24 10.25 -8.88
N VAL A 13 -6.03 9.69 -8.94
CA VAL A 13 -4.78 10.46 -9.11
C VAL A 13 -4.36 10.65 -10.57
N GLY A 14 -5.20 10.25 -11.52
CA GLY A 14 -5.02 10.53 -12.94
C GLY A 14 -4.40 9.39 -13.77
N ILE A 15 -4.23 8.18 -13.22
CA ILE A 15 -3.79 7.02 -14.01
C ILE A 15 -4.92 6.58 -14.94
N GLN A 16 -4.68 6.65 -16.25
CA GLN A 16 -5.65 6.31 -17.29
C GLN A 16 -5.38 4.97 -17.98
N ASP A 17 -4.30 4.26 -17.62
CA ASP A 17 -3.94 2.93 -18.14
C ASP A 17 -5.09 1.92 -18.02
N GLU A 18 -5.42 1.13 -19.03
CA GLU A 18 -6.32 -0.02 -18.87
C GLU A 18 -5.60 -1.13 -18.10
N ILE A 19 -6.17 -1.56 -16.97
CA ILE A 19 -5.50 -2.46 -16.03
C ILE A 19 -6.15 -3.84 -16.13
N PHE A 20 -5.33 -4.86 -16.37
CA PHE A 20 -5.74 -6.26 -16.44
C PHE A 20 -4.95 -7.11 -15.45
N PHE A 21 -5.58 -8.13 -14.88
CA PHE A 21 -4.97 -9.03 -13.90
C PHE A 21 -4.90 -10.45 -14.46
N PHE A 22 -3.72 -11.06 -14.37
CA PHE A 22 -3.44 -12.38 -14.93
C PHE A 22 -2.74 -13.26 -13.89
N PRO A 23 -3.48 -14.14 -13.19
CA PRO A 23 -2.87 -15.26 -12.49
C PRO A 23 -2.10 -16.12 -13.49
N THR A 24 -0.86 -16.50 -13.16
CA THR A 24 0.02 -17.25 -14.07
C THR A 24 0.82 -18.31 -13.33
N THR A 25 1.03 -19.46 -13.99
CA THR A 25 1.92 -20.53 -13.53
C THR A 25 3.38 -20.34 -13.98
N LYS A 26 3.67 -19.28 -14.74
CA LYS A 26 5.01 -19.02 -15.29
C LYS A 26 5.97 -18.39 -14.28
N LEU A 27 5.45 -17.89 -13.16
CA LEU A 27 6.25 -17.25 -12.11
C LEU A 27 6.77 -18.29 -11.12
N ASP A 28 8.07 -18.28 -10.86
CA ASP A 28 8.66 -19.06 -9.77
C ASP A 28 8.47 -18.30 -8.44
N ILE A 29 7.55 -18.78 -7.60
CA ILE A 29 7.20 -18.14 -6.32
C ILE A 29 8.38 -18.00 -5.34
N GLY A 30 9.45 -18.78 -5.52
CA GLY A 30 10.68 -18.66 -4.72
C GLY A 30 11.56 -17.49 -5.14
N ILE A 31 11.32 -16.93 -6.33
CA ILE A 31 12.11 -15.85 -6.92
C ILE A 31 11.25 -14.59 -7.09
N LEU A 32 10.09 -14.71 -7.75
CA LEU A 32 9.23 -13.60 -8.14
C LEU A 32 7.76 -13.99 -7.98
N LYS A 33 7.02 -13.21 -7.19
CA LYS A 33 5.60 -13.49 -6.89
C LYS A 33 4.63 -12.70 -7.77
N GLY A 34 5.08 -11.60 -8.36
CA GLY A 34 4.29 -10.75 -9.24
C GLY A 34 5.18 -9.92 -10.14
N GLU A 35 4.59 -9.41 -11.22
CA GLU A 35 5.26 -8.59 -12.23
C GLU A 35 4.24 -7.65 -12.88
N ILE A 36 4.69 -6.45 -13.24
CA ILE A 36 3.92 -5.51 -14.06
C ILE A 36 4.54 -5.34 -15.44
N GLU A 37 3.75 -5.56 -16.48
CA GLU A 37 4.09 -5.20 -17.85
C GLU A 37 3.22 -4.01 -18.28
N ARG A 38 3.86 -2.94 -18.76
CA ARG A 38 3.15 -1.80 -19.37
C ARG A 38 3.43 -1.75 -20.85
N LEU A 39 2.38 -1.60 -21.64
CA LEU A 39 2.43 -1.51 -23.08
C LEU A 39 1.53 -0.39 -23.59
N ILE A 40 1.76 0.04 -24.83
CA ILE A 40 0.93 1.02 -25.53
C ILE A 40 0.29 0.31 -26.71
N ASP A 41 -1.04 0.27 -26.75
CA ASP A 41 -1.78 -0.20 -27.90
C ASP A 41 -1.88 0.92 -28.95
N GLU A 42 -0.93 0.90 -29.88
CA GLU A 42 -0.87 1.83 -31.02
C GLU A 42 -1.94 1.56 -32.08
N ALA A 43 -2.64 0.43 -32.03
CA ALA A 43 -3.71 0.11 -32.97
C ALA A 43 -5.02 0.87 -32.67
N VAL A 44 -5.16 1.42 -31.46
CA VAL A 44 -6.31 2.22 -31.03
C VAL A 44 -6.02 3.72 -31.20
N ILE A 45 -7.02 4.51 -31.62
CA ILE A 45 -6.90 5.97 -31.76
C ILE A 45 -7.91 6.66 -30.83
N PRO A 46 -7.47 7.45 -29.83
CA PRO A 46 -6.06 7.68 -29.45
C PRO A 46 -5.39 6.42 -28.86
N PRO A 47 -4.05 6.30 -28.93
CA PRO A 47 -3.33 5.17 -28.34
C PRO A 47 -3.67 4.99 -26.86
N LYS A 48 -3.82 3.75 -26.43
CA LYS A 48 -4.17 3.41 -25.05
C LYS A 48 -2.98 2.82 -24.33
N LYS A 49 -2.72 3.29 -23.11
CA LYS A 49 -1.77 2.64 -22.20
C LYS A 49 -2.46 1.45 -21.55
N ILE A 50 -1.78 0.32 -21.47
CA ILE A 50 -2.27 -0.92 -20.88
C ILE A 50 -1.26 -1.37 -19.83
N ALA A 51 -1.76 -1.84 -18.69
CA ALA A 51 -0.98 -2.40 -17.60
C ALA A 51 -1.48 -3.82 -17.31
N ASN A 52 -0.64 -4.81 -17.62
CA ASN A 52 -0.87 -6.20 -17.28
C ASN A 52 -0.20 -6.49 -15.95
N ILE A 53 -0.98 -6.87 -14.95
CA ILE A 53 -0.51 -7.26 -13.62
C ILE A 53 -0.52 -8.79 -13.55
N TYR A 54 0.66 -9.39 -13.46
CA TYR A 54 0.83 -10.82 -13.31
C TYR A 54 1.03 -11.17 -11.83
N SER A 55 0.35 -12.21 -11.37
CA SER A 55 0.52 -12.76 -10.03
C SER A 55 0.64 -14.28 -10.11
N ALA A 56 1.46 -14.89 -9.24
CA ALA A 56 1.57 -16.34 -9.23
C ALA A 56 0.23 -16.99 -8.84
N GLU A 57 -0.24 -17.93 -9.67
CA GLU A 57 -1.57 -18.55 -9.51
C GLU A 57 -1.72 -19.32 -8.19
N GLU A 58 -0.61 -19.83 -7.65
CA GLU A 58 -0.56 -20.62 -6.42
C GLU A 58 -0.72 -19.78 -5.15
N LEU A 59 -0.64 -18.44 -5.24
CA LEU A 59 -0.77 -17.56 -4.08
C LEU A 59 -2.16 -17.61 -3.47
N HIS A 60 -2.22 -17.62 -2.15
CA HIS A 60 -3.47 -17.41 -1.41
C HIS A 60 -4.06 -16.03 -1.73
N THR A 61 -5.38 -15.90 -1.61
CA THR A 61 -6.15 -14.66 -1.82
C THR A 61 -5.51 -13.41 -1.21
N SER A 62 -5.14 -13.44 0.07
CA SER A 62 -4.60 -12.26 0.77
C SER A 62 -3.17 -11.94 0.33
N GLU A 63 -2.35 -12.96 0.06
CA GLU A 63 -1.01 -12.79 -0.51
C GLU A 63 -1.09 -12.19 -1.92
N ARG A 64 -2.03 -12.68 -2.73
CA ARG A 64 -2.27 -12.17 -4.08
C ARG A 64 -2.70 -10.70 -4.05
N ARG A 65 -3.63 -10.33 -3.17
CA ARG A 65 -4.04 -8.92 -2.96
C ARG A 65 -2.85 -8.03 -2.61
N LEU A 66 -1.95 -8.49 -1.73
CA LEU A 66 -0.73 -7.76 -1.39
C LEU A 66 0.21 -7.62 -2.59
N VAL A 67 0.46 -8.71 -3.32
CA VAL A 67 1.34 -8.72 -4.50
C VAL A 67 0.78 -7.82 -5.61
N GLU A 68 -0.49 -8.00 -6.00
CA GLU A 68 -1.14 -7.17 -7.01
C GLU A 68 -1.19 -5.71 -6.58
N GLY A 69 -1.45 -5.44 -5.29
CA GLY A 69 -1.38 -4.09 -4.73
C GLY A 69 0.02 -3.46 -4.85
N LYS A 70 1.08 -4.24 -4.61
CA LYS A 70 2.47 -3.80 -4.81
C LYS A 70 2.73 -3.46 -6.28
N GLU A 71 2.38 -4.35 -7.19
CA GLU A 71 2.58 -4.16 -8.64
C GLU A 71 1.79 -2.95 -9.17
N LEU A 72 0.58 -2.71 -8.65
CA LEU A 72 -0.21 -1.54 -9.00
C LEU A 72 0.46 -0.22 -8.58
N LEU A 73 1.18 -0.18 -7.46
CA LEU A 73 1.89 1.03 -7.04
C LEU A 73 3.05 1.38 -7.99
N HIS A 74 3.62 0.41 -8.69
CA HIS A 74 4.62 0.66 -9.73
C HIS A 74 4.05 1.42 -10.96
N LEU A 75 2.73 1.63 -11.05
CA LEU A 75 2.13 2.55 -12.02
C LEU A 75 2.40 4.02 -11.71
N LEU A 76 2.64 4.35 -10.44
CA LEU A 76 2.97 5.70 -10.00
C LEU A 76 4.46 6.02 -10.17
N ASP A 77 5.30 4.99 -10.34
CA ASP A 77 6.72 5.18 -10.62
C ASP A 77 6.88 5.89 -11.95
N GLU A 78 7.52 7.05 -11.94
CA GLU A 78 7.81 7.78 -13.18
C GLU A 78 8.68 6.90 -14.09
N GLU A 79 8.48 7.03 -15.40
CA GLU A 79 9.14 6.17 -16.39
C GLU A 79 10.67 6.22 -16.29
N HIS A 80 11.23 7.31 -15.77
CA HIS A 80 12.67 7.45 -15.54
C HIS A 80 13.16 6.91 -14.18
N PHE A 81 12.26 6.68 -13.22
CA PHE A 81 12.53 5.97 -11.97
C PHE A 81 12.50 4.45 -12.16
N ARG A 82 12.00 3.98 -13.30
CA ARG A 82 12.12 2.59 -13.72
C ARG A 82 13.57 2.35 -14.13
N VAL A 83 14.34 1.81 -13.21
CA VAL A 83 15.75 1.57 -13.42
C VAL A 83 15.91 0.40 -14.37
N HIS A 84 16.08 0.70 -15.66
CA HIS A 84 16.37 -0.31 -16.69
C HIS A 84 17.87 -0.65 -16.79
N THR A 85 18.73 0.03 -16.03
CA THR A 85 20.20 -0.11 -16.07
C THR A 85 20.82 0.11 -14.70
N PHE A 86 21.77 -0.74 -14.30
CA PHE A 86 22.45 -0.70 -13.00
C PHE A 86 23.01 0.69 -12.62
N GLU A 87 23.55 1.43 -13.57
CA GLU A 87 24.14 2.77 -13.37
C GLU A 87 23.13 3.88 -13.01
N LYS A 88 21.84 3.69 -13.35
CA LYS A 88 20.75 4.62 -12.93
C LYS A 88 20.21 4.28 -11.54
N LEU A 89 20.46 3.06 -11.06
CA LEU A 89 20.12 2.61 -9.71
C LEU A 89 20.92 3.42 -8.69
N GLU A 90 22.22 3.54 -8.92
CA GLU A 90 23.18 4.24 -8.05
C GLU A 90 22.78 5.71 -7.82
N LYS A 91 22.34 6.42 -8.87
CA LYS A 91 21.90 7.83 -8.76
C LYS A 91 20.58 8.02 -8.01
N LEU A 92 19.70 7.03 -8.02
CA LEU A 92 18.44 7.06 -7.25
C LEU A 92 18.70 6.87 -5.75
N ILE A 93 19.67 6.00 -5.44
CA ILE A 93 20.12 5.68 -4.09
C ILE A 93 20.77 6.91 -3.44
N GLU A 94 21.58 7.67 -4.20
CA GLU A 94 22.14 8.96 -3.75
C GLU A 94 21.06 9.98 -3.33
N GLN A 95 19.86 9.91 -3.90
CA GLN A 95 18.79 10.89 -3.63
C GLN A 95 17.86 10.51 -2.47
N ILE A 96 17.74 9.21 -2.16
CA ILE A 96 16.79 8.69 -1.16
C ILE A 96 17.46 8.49 0.21
N VAL A 97 18.74 8.12 0.24
CA VAL A 97 19.45 7.76 1.50
C VAL A 97 20.00 8.99 2.24
N ILE A 98 20.07 10.15 1.60
CA ILE A 98 20.60 11.36 2.25
C ILE A 98 19.49 12.06 3.06
N GLU A 99 19.46 11.79 4.37
CA GLU A 99 19.09 12.84 5.32
C GLU A 99 20.14 13.97 5.26
N PRO A 100 19.72 15.25 5.31
CA PRO A 100 20.64 16.37 5.32
C PRO A 100 21.44 16.38 6.64
N GLY A 101 22.59 15.70 6.66
CA GLY A 101 23.58 15.84 7.74
C GLY A 101 24.44 14.63 8.11
N SER A 102 24.21 13.42 7.57
CA SER A 102 25.03 12.26 7.99
C SER A 102 26.33 12.15 7.18
N LYS A 103 27.47 12.15 7.87
CA LYS A 103 28.83 11.96 7.31
C LYS A 103 29.23 10.48 7.26
N TYR A 104 28.29 9.59 6.96
CA TYR A 104 28.56 8.16 6.90
C TYR A 104 28.41 7.66 5.46
N SER A 105 29.54 7.19 4.91
CA SER A 105 29.63 6.44 3.67
C SER A 105 28.75 5.20 3.74
N VAL A 106 27.80 5.10 2.80
CA VAL A 106 26.89 3.97 2.63
C VAL A 106 27.62 2.84 1.89
N PRO A 107 27.41 1.55 2.21
CA PRO A 107 27.96 0.42 1.46
C PRO A 107 27.44 0.39 0.01
N GLU A 108 28.29 0.00 -0.94
CA GLU A 108 28.06 0.06 -2.40
C GLU A 108 26.99 -0.91 -2.96
N ASP A 109 26.39 -1.80 -2.16
CA ASP A 109 25.48 -2.84 -2.66
C ASP A 109 24.09 -2.77 -1.99
N GLU A 110 23.18 -1.91 -2.47
CA GLU A 110 21.74 -2.12 -2.25
C GLU A 110 21.24 -3.23 -3.18
N THR A 111 20.58 -4.22 -2.60
CA THR A 111 20.14 -5.42 -3.35
C THR A 111 18.73 -5.21 -3.90
N LEU A 112 18.32 -5.95 -4.95
CA LEU A 112 16.93 -5.96 -5.44
C LEU A 112 15.91 -6.21 -4.32
N ALA A 113 16.33 -6.93 -3.27
CA ALA A 113 15.52 -7.19 -2.09
C ALA A 113 15.14 -5.91 -1.31
N ASP A 114 15.98 -4.87 -1.33
CA ASP A 114 15.71 -3.61 -0.63
C ASP A 114 14.63 -2.78 -1.35
N ILE A 115 14.61 -2.83 -2.69
CA ILE A 115 13.58 -2.19 -3.52
C ILE A 115 12.22 -2.85 -3.26
N ASP A 116 12.17 -4.18 -3.36
CA ASP A 116 10.93 -4.93 -3.10
C ASP A 116 10.44 -4.72 -1.67
N ARG A 117 11.34 -4.68 -0.70
CA ARG A 117 10.98 -4.38 0.70
C ARG A 117 10.34 -3.01 0.83
N ARG A 118 10.89 -1.97 0.20
CA ARG A 118 10.29 -0.62 0.20
C ARG A 118 8.92 -0.62 -0.48
N ALA A 119 8.78 -1.31 -1.61
CA ALA A 119 7.51 -1.44 -2.32
C ALA A 119 6.45 -2.14 -1.44
N ILE A 120 6.81 -3.18 -0.70
CA ILE A 120 5.92 -3.84 0.27
C ILE A 120 5.48 -2.86 1.36
N ILE A 121 6.38 -2.07 1.95
CA ILE A 121 6.01 -1.13 3.01
C ILE A 121 5.04 -0.05 2.45
N HIS A 122 5.25 0.44 1.23
CA HIS A 122 4.30 1.35 0.58
C HIS A 122 2.95 0.67 0.30
N ALA A 123 2.97 -0.58 -0.18
CA ALA A 123 1.76 -1.37 -0.39
C ALA A 123 0.97 -1.52 0.90
N LEU A 124 1.63 -1.80 2.02
CA LEU A 124 0.99 -1.88 3.33
C LEU A 124 0.38 -0.55 3.78
N ALA A 125 1.02 0.58 3.50
CA ALA A 125 0.45 1.89 3.83
C ALA A 125 -0.85 2.18 3.06
N VAL A 126 -0.99 1.65 1.84
CA VAL A 126 -2.18 1.78 1.01
C VAL A 126 -3.25 0.75 1.38
N LEU A 127 -2.85 -0.52 1.52
CA LEU A 127 -3.74 -1.65 1.81
C LEU A 127 -4.25 -1.65 3.25
N PHE A 128 -3.46 -1.13 4.19
CA PHE A 128 -3.83 -0.95 5.59
C PHE A 128 -3.64 0.52 6.00
N PRO A 129 -4.54 1.42 5.58
CA PRO A 129 -4.43 2.85 5.84
C PRO A 129 -4.28 3.17 7.33
N PHE A 130 -3.48 4.17 7.65
CA PHE A 130 -3.22 4.56 9.04
C PHE A 130 -4.49 4.92 9.83
N ALA A 131 -5.54 5.43 9.16
CA ALA A 131 -6.87 5.61 9.76
C ALA A 131 -7.45 4.32 10.33
N VAL A 132 -7.40 3.24 9.54
CA VAL A 132 -7.91 1.93 9.93
C VAL A 132 -7.11 1.47 11.12
N ARG A 133 -5.78 1.53 11.03
CA ARG A 133 -4.90 1.16 12.13
C ARG A 133 -5.23 1.92 13.41
N ALA A 134 -5.45 3.24 13.32
CA ALA A 134 -5.79 4.06 14.50
C ALA A 134 -7.08 3.60 15.18
N GLN A 135 -8.07 3.11 14.42
CA GLN A 135 -9.32 2.56 14.95
C GLN A 135 -9.12 1.16 15.55
N LEU A 136 -8.22 0.35 14.99
CA LEU A 136 -8.01 -1.04 15.40
C LEU A 136 -6.97 -1.23 16.52
N VAL A 137 -5.97 -0.35 16.64
CA VAL A 137 -4.86 -0.51 17.59
C VAL A 137 -5.31 -0.50 19.04
N THR A 138 -6.28 0.37 19.38
CA THR A 138 -6.81 0.48 20.74
C THR A 138 -7.57 -0.78 21.18
N PRO A 139 -8.59 -1.28 20.44
CA PRO A 139 -9.26 -2.53 20.81
C PRO A 139 -8.32 -3.74 20.74
N TYR A 140 -7.34 -3.76 19.82
CA TYR A 140 -6.33 -4.82 19.73
C TYR A 140 -5.48 -4.90 21.00
N LYS A 141 -4.88 -3.77 21.42
CA LYS A 141 -4.07 -3.70 22.64
C LYS A 141 -4.88 -4.00 23.91
N ALA A 142 -6.18 -3.74 23.88
CA ALA A 142 -7.10 -4.09 24.97
C ALA A 142 -7.58 -5.56 24.93
N GLY A 143 -7.13 -6.37 23.97
CA GLY A 143 -7.55 -7.78 23.82
C GLY A 143 -9.01 -7.95 23.40
N LYS A 144 -9.66 -6.90 22.87
CA LYS A 144 -11.07 -6.93 22.43
C LYS A 144 -11.26 -7.45 21.01
N ILE A 145 -10.19 -7.44 20.23
CA ILE A 145 -10.10 -8.03 18.90
C ILE A 145 -8.75 -8.71 18.80
N SER A 146 -8.74 -9.93 18.29
CA SER A 146 -7.54 -10.72 18.03
C SER A 146 -6.84 -10.25 16.76
N LEU A 147 -5.56 -10.58 16.63
CA LEU A 147 -4.80 -10.27 15.41
C LEU A 147 -5.38 -11.00 14.18
N GLN A 148 -5.93 -12.20 14.37
CA GLN A 148 -6.55 -12.98 13.30
C GLN A 148 -7.85 -12.34 12.78
N GLU A 149 -8.69 -11.81 13.67
CA GLU A 149 -9.87 -11.05 13.26
C GLU A 149 -9.50 -9.79 12.47
N ILE A 150 -8.36 -9.15 12.78
CA ILE A 150 -7.84 -8.01 12.00
C ILE A 150 -7.39 -8.49 10.61
N VAL A 151 -6.68 -9.62 10.53
CA VAL A 151 -6.28 -10.26 9.26
C VAL A 151 -7.48 -10.47 8.35
N GLU A 152 -8.56 -11.04 8.88
CA GLU A 152 -9.80 -11.25 8.14
C GLU A 152 -10.48 -9.94 7.73
N LEU A 153 -10.40 -8.90 8.59
CA LEU A 153 -11.02 -7.61 8.34
C LEU A 153 -10.33 -6.83 7.20
N VAL A 154 -9.00 -6.88 7.14
CA VAL A 154 -8.20 -6.12 6.16
C VAL A 154 -7.74 -6.94 4.95
N ASP A 155 -7.97 -8.27 4.98
CA ASP A 155 -7.59 -9.23 3.94
C ASP A 155 -6.10 -9.17 3.58
N LEU A 156 -5.24 -9.22 4.60
CA LEU A 156 -3.77 -9.22 4.46
C LEU A 156 -3.13 -10.38 5.22
N PRO A 157 -1.95 -10.86 4.80
CA PRO A 157 -1.25 -11.91 5.52
C PRO A 157 -0.92 -11.51 6.97
N LEU A 158 -0.88 -12.50 7.86
CA LEU A 158 -0.75 -12.29 9.31
C LEU A 158 0.49 -11.52 9.70
N GLU A 159 1.64 -11.86 9.13
CA GLU A 159 2.92 -11.23 9.40
C GLU A 159 2.95 -9.75 8.98
N HIS A 160 2.22 -9.40 7.93
CA HIS A 160 2.08 -8.04 7.44
C HIS A 160 1.15 -7.22 8.32
N VAL A 161 0.03 -7.80 8.76
CA VAL A 161 -0.85 -7.20 9.76
C VAL A 161 -0.12 -6.99 11.07
N GLN A 162 0.67 -7.96 11.52
CA GLN A 162 1.50 -7.84 12.71
C GLN A 162 2.50 -6.68 12.59
N ALA A 163 3.16 -6.54 11.44
CA ALA A 163 4.09 -5.45 11.19
C ALA A 163 3.41 -4.08 11.23
N VAL A 164 2.21 -3.94 10.64
CA VAL A 164 1.45 -2.69 10.68
C VAL A 164 0.93 -2.38 12.09
N MET A 165 0.54 -3.39 12.87
CA MET A 165 0.01 -3.20 14.22
C MET A 165 1.10 -2.93 15.27
N ASP A 166 2.39 -3.14 14.94
CA ASP A 166 3.54 -2.79 15.79
C ASP A 166 3.62 -1.28 16.06
N ASP A 167 4.12 -0.89 17.23
CA ASP A 167 4.24 0.52 17.62
C ASP A 167 5.24 1.30 16.78
N ARG A 168 6.25 0.62 16.22
CA ARG A 168 7.24 1.21 15.32
C ARG A 168 6.63 1.61 13.97
N TRP A 169 5.50 1.02 13.57
CA TRP A 169 4.84 1.34 12.30
C TRP A 169 4.46 2.80 12.21
N GLU A 170 4.00 3.42 13.30
CA GLU A 170 3.65 4.84 13.29
C GLU A 170 4.84 5.73 12.93
N HIS A 171 6.02 5.39 13.44
CA HIS A 171 7.24 6.10 13.09
C HIS A 171 7.61 5.87 11.62
N ALA A 172 7.63 4.63 11.16
CA ALA A 172 7.91 4.30 9.75
C ALA A 172 6.94 4.99 8.79
N HIS A 173 5.65 4.98 9.09
CA HIS A 173 4.60 5.61 8.30
C HIS A 173 4.78 7.13 8.20
N LYS A 174 5.16 7.80 9.29
CA LYS A 174 5.48 9.24 9.27
C LYS A 174 6.69 9.58 8.41
N LEU A 175 7.67 8.68 8.32
CA LEU A 175 8.83 8.87 7.45
C LEU A 175 8.49 8.67 5.96
N MET A 176 7.60 7.73 5.65
CA MET A 176 7.10 7.50 4.28
C MET A 176 6.26 8.67 3.78
N ILE A 177 5.32 9.14 4.61
CA ILE A 177 4.55 10.34 4.33
C ILE A 177 5.34 11.54 4.83
N ARG A 178 6.49 11.82 4.20
CA ARG A 178 7.05 13.18 4.29
C ARG A 178 5.91 14.13 3.91
N PRO A 179 5.57 15.13 4.74
CA PRO A 179 4.56 16.10 4.34
C PRO A 179 5.07 16.70 3.04
N GLN A 180 4.36 16.45 1.93
CA GLN A 180 4.50 17.29 0.74
C GLN A 180 4.28 18.71 1.25
N ARG A 181 5.38 19.46 1.40
CA ARG A 181 5.32 20.89 1.67
C ARG A 181 4.59 21.45 0.45
N SER A 182 3.44 22.08 0.70
CA SER A 182 2.42 22.58 -0.26
C SER A 182 1.48 21.49 -0.80
N ALA A 183 0.17 21.45 -0.53
CA ALA A 183 -0.79 22.43 -0.02
C ALA A 183 -1.82 21.75 0.90
N GLY A 184 -1.97 22.24 2.13
CA GLY A 184 -3.09 22.03 3.09
C GLY A 184 -3.69 20.62 3.30
N PRO A 185 -3.61 20.02 4.51
CA PRO A 185 -4.34 18.77 4.78
C PRO A 185 -5.79 19.06 5.21
N GLU A 186 -6.77 18.52 4.50
CA GLU A 186 -8.07 18.22 5.11
C GLU A 186 -7.84 17.15 6.19
N ARG A 187 -7.82 17.58 7.45
CA ARG A 187 -7.81 16.72 8.63
C ARG A 187 -9.24 16.53 9.08
N VAL A 188 -9.72 15.29 9.12
CA VAL A 188 -11.02 14.98 9.74
C VAL A 188 -10.78 14.49 11.16
N ALA A 189 -11.34 15.22 12.13
CA ALA A 189 -11.38 14.81 13.53
C ALA A 189 -12.59 13.90 13.75
N ILE A 190 -12.37 12.70 14.26
CA ILE A 190 -13.45 11.80 14.69
C ILE A 190 -13.46 11.75 16.21
N MET A 191 -14.66 11.82 16.80
CA MET A 191 -14.83 11.59 18.24
C MET A 191 -14.80 10.10 18.53
N SER A 192 -13.93 9.69 19.46
CA SER A 192 -13.99 8.37 20.07
C SER A 192 -15.15 8.26 21.06
N ASP A 193 -15.54 7.03 21.41
CA ASP A 193 -16.54 6.72 22.45
C ASP A 193 -16.16 7.29 23.84
N ALA A 194 -14.88 7.64 24.04
CA ALA A 194 -14.36 8.27 25.25
C ALA A 194 -14.32 9.81 25.19
N GLY A 195 -14.85 10.43 24.12
CA GLY A 195 -14.89 11.88 23.96
C GLY A 195 -13.60 12.53 23.43
N HIS A 196 -12.55 11.75 23.15
CA HIS A 196 -11.31 12.29 22.58
C HIS A 196 -11.43 12.49 21.06
N GLN A 197 -10.95 13.63 20.57
CA GLN A 197 -10.77 13.89 19.14
C GLN A 197 -9.53 13.15 18.63
N VAL A 198 -9.71 12.27 17.65
CA VAL A 198 -8.63 11.61 16.92
C VAL A 198 -8.57 12.21 15.53
N ALA A 199 -7.46 12.86 15.20
CA ALA A 199 -7.21 13.33 13.84
C ALA A 199 -6.77 12.15 12.98
N ILE A 200 -7.55 11.84 11.95
CA ILE A 200 -7.23 10.77 11.02
C ILE A 200 -6.47 11.36 9.83
N ALA A 201 -5.23 10.90 9.63
CA ALA A 201 -4.33 11.45 8.63
C ALA A 201 -4.37 10.74 7.27
N SER A 202 -5.01 9.56 7.14
CA SER A 202 -5.04 8.84 5.86
C SER A 202 -6.13 7.77 5.81
N VAL A 203 -7.12 7.94 4.96
CA VAL A 203 -8.16 6.93 4.66
C VAL A 203 -7.80 6.19 3.37
N PRO A 204 -8.40 5.01 3.09
CA PRO A 204 -8.18 4.35 1.82
C PRO A 204 -8.52 5.32 0.72
N ILE A 205 -7.69 5.28 -0.29
CA ILE A 205 -7.56 6.45 -1.10
C ILE A 205 -8.71 6.49 -2.12
N GLY A 206 -9.29 7.67 -2.33
CA GLY A 206 -10.57 7.83 -3.05
C GLY A 206 -11.81 7.66 -2.18
N GLN A 207 -11.69 7.32 -0.90
CA GLN A 207 -12.80 7.37 0.05
C GLN A 207 -12.81 8.68 0.85
N ASP A 208 -14.01 9.18 1.11
CA ASP A 208 -14.21 10.22 2.11
C ASP A 208 -13.85 9.66 3.51
N PRO A 209 -12.99 10.36 4.29
CA PRO A 209 -12.53 9.86 5.57
C PRO A 209 -13.63 9.47 6.54
N LYS A 210 -14.71 10.24 6.54
CA LYS A 210 -15.84 10.05 7.44
C LYS A 210 -16.68 8.84 7.00
N ARG A 211 -17.01 8.75 5.71
CA ARG A 211 -17.78 7.64 5.15
C ARG A 211 -17.08 6.30 5.35
N TYR A 212 -15.77 6.26 5.16
CA TYR A 212 -15.00 5.04 5.37
C TYR A 212 -15.01 4.59 6.83
N ALA A 213 -14.81 5.51 7.78
CA ALA A 213 -14.89 5.21 9.21
C ALA A 213 -16.29 4.70 9.62
N GLU A 214 -17.36 5.27 9.05
CA GLU A 214 -18.73 4.82 9.28
C GLU A 214 -18.99 3.40 8.73
N GLU A 215 -18.40 3.06 7.58
CA GLU A 215 -18.54 1.73 6.98
C GLU A 215 -17.78 0.67 7.78
N LEU A 216 -16.57 0.99 8.24
CA LEU A 216 -15.76 0.13 9.11
C LEU A 216 -16.52 -0.17 10.41
N SER A 217 -17.07 0.87 11.04
CA SER A 217 -17.88 0.76 12.26
C SER A 217 -19.09 -0.16 12.05
N ARG A 218 -19.77 -0.05 10.91
CA ARG A 218 -20.91 -0.92 10.55
C ARG A 218 -20.49 -2.39 10.40
N ARG A 219 -19.34 -2.66 9.80
CA ARG A 219 -18.81 -4.03 9.67
C ARG A 219 -18.47 -4.63 11.04
N MET A 220 -17.82 -3.86 11.91
CA MET A 220 -17.51 -4.28 13.28
C MET A 220 -18.78 -4.57 14.11
N ALA A 221 -19.85 -3.80 13.93
CA ALA A 221 -21.12 -4.04 14.61
C ALA A 221 -21.80 -5.34 14.15
N LYS A 222 -21.78 -5.64 12.83
CA LYS A 222 -22.35 -6.87 12.27
C LYS A 222 -21.67 -8.13 12.76
N SER A 223 -20.33 -8.11 12.86
CA SER A 223 -19.54 -9.23 13.39
C SER A 223 -19.96 -9.62 14.82
N LYS A 224 -20.25 -8.64 15.68
CA LYS A 224 -20.71 -8.87 17.06
C LYS A 224 -22.13 -9.40 17.19
N SER A 225 -23.00 -9.15 16.21
CA SER A 225 -24.41 -9.59 16.22
C SER A 225 -24.63 -10.99 15.64
N GLY A 226 -23.60 -11.60 15.03
CA GLY A 226 -23.67 -12.90 14.36
C GLY A 226 -23.18 -14.09 15.22
N THR A 227 -22.97 -13.87 16.51
CA THR A 227 -22.58 -14.83 17.55
C THR A 227 -23.59 -14.81 18.67
#